data_AF-S4S6C8-F1
#
_entry.id   AF-S4S6C8-F1
#
_cell.length_a   1.000
_cell.length_b   1.000
_cell.length_c   1.000
_cell.angle_alpha   90.00
_cell.angle_beta   90.00
_cell.angle_gamma   90.00
#
_symmetry.space_group_name_H-M   'P 1'
#
loop_
_entity.id
_entity.type
_entity.pdbx_description
1 polymer ?
#
loop_
_entity_poly.entity_id
_entity_poly.type
_entity_poly.pdbx_seq_one_letter_code
_entity_poly.pdbx_strand_id
1 'polypeptide(L)'
;MGCLQISDGSNIVNLLASNSTRVTFAMTQQKYFSNYSPVIGFYIYEPIEYWNSTVQEHLRTLGHGFNKISWMDNYFHYLKVANVSASTKGDFISILKGSFLQSPEYQHFTEDIIFSKDENEEYNIIASRMYLVARTTEKTREEVVELLERLRPLSLINSIKFISFNPTFVFMDRYSSSVVSPLLTSAFSVLTILILTFFLVVNPLGNFWLILT
;
A
#
# COMPACT_ATOMS: atom_id res chain seq x y z
N MET A 1 28.91 -18.91 14.10
CA MET A 1 28.29 -18.65 12.78
C MET A 1 26.74 -18.69 12.79
N GLY A 2 26.08 -19.17 13.85
CA GLY A 2 24.60 -19.21 13.89
C GLY A 2 23.89 -17.85 13.96
N CYS A 3 24.50 -16.82 14.56
CA CYS A 3 23.87 -15.49 14.69
C CYS A 3 23.73 -14.71 13.37
N LEU A 4 24.38 -15.18 12.29
CA LEU A 4 24.25 -14.61 10.94
C LEU A 4 23.19 -15.34 10.09
N GLN A 5 22.59 -16.42 10.60
CA GLN A 5 21.55 -17.20 9.93
C GLN A 5 20.15 -16.84 10.46
N ILE A 6 19.90 -15.55 10.70
CA ILE A 6 18.58 -15.06 11.09
C ILE A 6 17.81 -14.80 9.81
N SER A 7 16.74 -15.57 9.55
CA SER A 7 15.83 -15.27 8.45
C SER A 7 14.82 -14.21 8.90
N ASP A 8 14.75 -13.10 8.18
CA ASP A 8 13.75 -12.07 8.45
C ASP A 8 12.37 -12.51 7.92
N GLY A 9 11.34 -12.33 8.75
CA GLY A 9 9.95 -12.66 8.43
C GLY A 9 9.46 -14.00 8.98
N SER A 10 8.52 -13.93 9.93
CA SER A 10 7.67 -15.09 10.19
C SER A 10 6.70 -15.25 9.02
N ASN A 11 6.52 -16.48 8.52
CA ASN A 11 5.38 -16.77 7.64
C ASN A 11 4.11 -16.32 8.39
N ILE A 12 3.18 -15.61 7.73
CA ILE A 12 1.91 -15.18 8.33
C ILE A 12 1.18 -16.35 8.99
N VAL A 13 1.34 -17.58 8.46
CA VAL A 13 0.82 -18.82 9.07
C VAL A 13 1.33 -19.03 10.50
N ASN A 14 2.57 -18.65 10.81
CA ASN A 14 3.19 -18.77 12.13
C ASN A 14 2.66 -17.75 13.15
N LEU A 15 1.94 -16.71 12.71
CA LEU A 15 1.25 -15.76 13.59
C LEU A 15 -0.11 -16.28 14.06
N LEU A 16 -0.60 -17.37 13.48
CA LEU A 16 -1.92 -17.92 13.78
C LEU A 16 -1.82 -18.95 14.89
N ALA A 17 -2.84 -19.01 15.75
CA ALA A 17 -2.95 -20.04 16.76
C ALA A 17 -2.93 -21.44 16.10
N SER A 18 -2.05 -22.29 16.61
CA SER A 18 -1.89 -23.68 16.19
C SER A 18 -3.24 -24.43 16.26
N ASN A 19 -3.56 -25.20 15.21
CA ASN A 19 -4.82 -25.94 15.01
C ASN A 19 -6.10 -25.09 14.83
N SER A 20 -5.99 -23.81 14.44
CA SER A 20 -7.16 -23.03 14.03
C SER A 20 -7.52 -23.25 12.56
N THR A 21 -8.81 -23.16 12.20
CA THR A 21 -9.29 -23.17 10.81
C THR A 21 -8.60 -22.10 9.94
N ARG A 22 -8.11 -21.03 10.57
CA ARG A 22 -7.37 -19.94 9.92
C ARG A 22 -6.03 -20.41 9.36
N VAL A 23 -5.35 -21.37 10.00
CA VAL A 23 -4.11 -21.98 9.50
C VAL A 23 -4.40 -22.72 8.19
N THR A 24 -5.47 -23.52 8.16
CA THR A 24 -5.90 -24.23 6.94
C THR A 24 -6.22 -23.26 5.80
N PHE A 25 -6.92 -22.17 6.10
CA PHE A 25 -7.22 -21.12 5.11
C PHE A 25 -5.94 -20.47 4.57
N ALA A 26 -5.03 -20.04 5.46
CA ALA A 26 -3.77 -19.40 5.07
C ALA A 26 -2.87 -20.35 4.26
N MET A 27 -2.75 -21.61 4.68
CA MET A 27 -2.03 -22.65 3.93
C MET A 27 -2.65 -22.91 2.55
N THR A 28 -3.97 -22.95 2.45
CA THR A 28 -4.69 -23.13 1.17
C THR A 28 -4.45 -21.93 0.25
N GLN A 29 -4.57 -20.71 0.78
CA GLN A 29 -4.27 -19.48 0.06
C GLN A 29 -2.82 -19.45 -0.44
N GLN A 30 -1.86 -19.81 0.41
CA GLN A 30 -0.45 -19.87 0.03
C GLN A 30 -0.19 -20.98 -1.00
N LYS A 31 -0.86 -22.13 -0.91
CA LYS A 31 -0.64 -23.24 -1.84
C LYS A 31 -1.18 -22.95 -3.23
N TYR A 32 -2.40 -22.43 -3.33
CA TYR A 32 -3.10 -22.30 -4.62
C TYR A 32 -3.07 -20.88 -5.19
N PHE A 33 -2.98 -19.86 -4.34
CA PHE A 33 -3.14 -18.46 -4.74
C PHE A 33 -1.91 -17.59 -4.48
N SER A 34 -0.78 -18.16 -4.07
CA SER A 34 0.46 -17.39 -3.89
C SER A 34 1.03 -16.82 -5.19
N ASN A 35 0.58 -17.30 -6.35
CA ASN A 35 1.01 -16.79 -7.67
C ASN A 35 0.37 -15.46 -8.02
N TYR A 36 -0.70 -15.06 -7.32
CA TYR A 36 -1.39 -13.81 -7.61
C TYR A 36 -0.72 -12.67 -6.87
N SER A 37 -0.35 -11.63 -7.60
CA SER A 37 0.20 -10.41 -7.02
C SER A 37 -0.86 -9.73 -6.14
N PRO A 38 -0.46 -9.13 -5.01
CA PRO A 38 -1.39 -8.45 -4.12
C PRO A 38 -2.05 -7.29 -4.86
N VAL A 39 -3.35 -7.11 -4.60
CA VAL A 39 -4.10 -5.95 -5.09
C VAL A 39 -3.73 -4.75 -4.22
N ILE A 40 -3.24 -3.68 -4.83
CA ILE A 40 -2.88 -2.44 -4.16
C ILE A 40 -3.94 -1.41 -4.50
N GLY A 41 -4.60 -0.86 -3.47
CA GLY A 41 -5.50 0.28 -3.64
C GLY A 41 -4.71 1.57 -3.74
N PHE A 42 -5.01 2.38 -4.74
CA PHE A 42 -4.48 3.72 -4.93
C PHE A 42 -5.59 4.71 -4.62
N TYR A 43 -5.39 5.50 -3.57
CA TYR A 43 -6.38 6.43 -3.03
C TYR A 43 -5.92 7.85 -3.32
N ILE A 44 -6.57 8.51 -4.28
CA ILE A 44 -6.36 9.92 -4.58
C ILE A 44 -7.26 10.70 -3.62
N TYR A 45 -6.66 11.37 -2.66
CA TYR A 45 -7.37 12.00 -1.54
C TYR A 45 -7.48 13.53 -1.68
N GLU A 46 -7.09 14.08 -2.82
CA GLU A 46 -7.29 15.49 -3.16
C GLU A 46 -8.09 15.64 -4.46
N PRO A 47 -8.87 16.73 -4.61
CA PRO A 47 -9.55 17.03 -5.85
C PRO A 47 -8.54 17.23 -6.98
N ILE A 48 -8.74 16.53 -8.10
CA ILE A 48 -7.94 16.67 -9.31
C ILE A 48 -8.83 16.82 -10.54
N GLU A 49 -8.33 17.53 -11.54
CA GLU A 49 -9.04 17.78 -12.78
C GLU A 49 -8.90 16.59 -13.74
N TYR A 50 -9.73 15.55 -13.56
CA TYR A 50 -9.68 14.34 -14.39
C TYR A 50 -9.92 14.60 -15.90
N TRP A 51 -10.59 15.70 -16.24
CA TRP A 51 -10.82 16.14 -17.62
C TRP A 51 -9.57 16.79 -18.26
N ASN A 52 -8.54 17.13 -17.48
CA ASN A 52 -7.30 17.73 -17.96
C ASN A 52 -6.35 16.66 -18.53
N SER A 53 -5.84 16.88 -19.74
CA SER A 53 -4.97 15.92 -20.44
C SER A 53 -3.65 15.64 -19.71
N THR A 54 -3.08 16.64 -19.03
CA THR A 54 -1.84 16.48 -18.25
C THR A 54 -2.08 15.56 -17.06
N VAL A 55 -3.20 15.74 -16.35
CA VAL A 55 -3.59 14.86 -15.23
C VAL A 55 -3.83 13.44 -15.73
N GLN A 56 -4.48 13.28 -16.89
CA GLN A 56 -4.69 11.97 -17.50
C GLN A 56 -3.39 11.25 -17.82
N GLU A 57 -2.38 11.96 -18.33
CA GLU A 57 -1.06 11.39 -18.64
C GLU A 57 -0.29 11.00 -17.37
N HIS A 58 -0.34 11.82 -16.33
CA HIS A 58 0.26 11.47 -15.03
C HIS A 58 -0.38 10.21 -14.44
N LEU A 59 -1.71 10.09 -14.47
CA LEU A 59 -2.42 8.89 -14.01
C LEU A 59 -2.10 7.65 -14.87
N ARG A 60 -1.91 7.83 -16.18
CA ARG A 60 -1.48 6.76 -17.09
C ARG A 60 -0.07 6.27 -16.74
N THR A 61 0.85 7.20 -16.47
CA THR A 61 2.23 6.90 -16.08
C THR A 61 2.31 6.19 -14.73
N LEU A 62 1.53 6.65 -13.74
CA LEU A 62 1.44 6.01 -12.42
C LEU A 62 1.00 4.54 -12.50
N GLY A 63 0.09 4.25 -13.43
CA GLY A 63 -0.41 2.90 -13.66
C GLY A 63 0.43 2.05 -14.62
N HIS A 64 1.54 2.57 -15.16
CA HIS A 64 2.35 1.87 -16.14
C HIS A 64 3.01 0.63 -15.53
N GLY A 65 2.94 -0.51 -16.23
CA GLY A 65 3.48 -1.79 -15.75
C GLY A 65 2.55 -2.56 -14.79
N PHE A 66 1.38 -2.03 -14.45
CA PHE A 66 0.36 -2.70 -13.63
C PHE A 66 -0.84 -3.13 -14.47
N ASN A 67 -1.52 -4.18 -14.02
CA ASN A 67 -2.91 -4.44 -14.40
C ASN A 67 -3.81 -3.56 -13.55
N LYS A 68 -4.71 -2.81 -14.21
CA LYS A 68 -5.48 -1.75 -13.57
C LYS A 68 -6.95 -2.09 -13.57
N ILE A 69 -7.59 -1.94 -12.42
CA ILE A 69 -9.03 -1.85 -12.30
C ILE A 69 -9.32 -0.40 -11.93
N SER A 70 -9.67 0.39 -12.94
CA SER A 70 -9.79 1.84 -12.84
C SER A 70 -11.10 2.29 -13.49
N TRP A 71 -11.93 3.01 -12.73
CA TRP A 71 -13.13 3.64 -13.24
C TRP A 71 -12.82 4.59 -14.40
N MET A 72 -11.67 5.27 -14.35
CA MET A 72 -11.26 6.27 -15.33
C MET A 72 -10.89 5.65 -16.67
N ASP A 73 -10.13 4.55 -16.68
CA ASP A 73 -9.80 3.84 -17.94
C ASP A 73 -11.08 3.31 -18.61
N ASN A 74 -12.01 2.77 -17.82
CA ASN A 74 -13.32 2.30 -18.30
C ASN A 74 -14.20 3.46 -18.77
N TYR A 75 -14.17 4.60 -18.08
CA TYR A 75 -14.93 5.78 -18.46
C TYR A 75 -14.47 6.36 -19.81
N PHE A 76 -13.15 6.48 -20.03
CA PHE A 76 -12.64 6.91 -21.32
C PHE A 76 -12.91 5.91 -22.43
N HIS A 77 -12.89 4.60 -22.13
CA HIS A 77 -13.31 3.58 -23.08
C HIS A 77 -14.79 3.76 -23.46
N TYR A 78 -15.66 3.96 -22.46
CA TYR A 78 -17.08 4.24 -22.65
C TYR A 78 -17.31 5.47 -23.53
N LEU A 79 -16.63 6.60 -23.24
CA LEU A 79 -16.72 7.82 -24.05
C LEU A 79 -16.30 7.58 -25.50
N LYS A 80 -15.24 6.80 -25.73
CA LYS A 80 -14.76 6.45 -27.07
C LYS A 80 -15.77 5.58 -27.83
N VAL A 81 -16.37 4.60 -27.18
CA VAL A 81 -17.39 3.71 -27.78
C VAL A 81 -18.68 4.48 -28.08
N ALA A 82 -19.09 5.37 -27.17
CA ALA A 82 -20.25 6.24 -27.36
C ALA A 82 -20.01 7.39 -28.36
N ASN A 83 -18.76 7.60 -28.79
CA ASN A 83 -18.33 8.72 -29.64
C ASN A 83 -18.71 10.10 -29.05
N VAL A 84 -18.55 10.26 -27.74
CA VAL A 84 -18.83 11.50 -27.00
C VAL A 84 -17.54 12.07 -26.45
N SER A 85 -17.34 13.39 -26.57
CA SER A 85 -16.23 14.10 -25.94
C SER A 85 -16.67 14.73 -24.62
N ALA A 86 -15.78 14.71 -23.62
CA ALA A 86 -16.03 15.25 -22.30
C ALA A 86 -14.82 16.07 -21.82
N SER A 87 -14.52 17.15 -22.56
CA SER A 87 -13.33 17.98 -22.34
C SER A 87 -13.51 19.04 -21.27
N THR A 88 -14.76 19.34 -20.87
CA THR A 88 -15.08 20.30 -19.83
C THR A 88 -15.48 19.59 -18.54
N LYS A 89 -15.29 20.24 -17.38
CA LYS A 89 -15.74 19.73 -16.07
C LYS A 89 -17.22 19.34 -16.10
N GLY A 90 -18.07 20.22 -16.61
CA GLY A 90 -19.53 20.03 -16.64
C GLY A 90 -19.93 18.79 -17.44
N ASP A 91 -19.44 18.68 -18.67
CA ASP A 91 -19.73 17.53 -19.53
C ASP A 91 -19.19 16.24 -18.93
N PHE A 92 -17.95 16.29 -18.42
CA PHE A 92 -17.30 15.15 -17.78
C PHE A 92 -18.11 14.61 -16.61
N ILE A 93 -18.55 15.47 -15.69
CA ILE A 93 -19.28 15.03 -14.49
C ILE A 93 -20.72 14.64 -14.83
N SER A 94 -21.35 15.34 -15.77
CA SER A 94 -22.70 15.05 -16.25
C SER A 94 -22.80 13.65 -16.86
N ILE A 95 -21.90 13.32 -17.80
CA ILE A 95 -21.89 12.00 -18.45
C ILE A 95 -21.45 10.91 -17.46
N LEU A 96 -20.46 11.20 -16.61
CA LEU A 96 -19.99 10.27 -15.59
C LEU A 96 -21.12 9.83 -14.66
N LYS A 97 -21.85 10.78 -14.07
CA LYS A 97 -22.92 10.48 -13.11
C LYS A 97 -24.23 10.08 -13.77
N GLY A 98 -24.59 10.73 -14.88
CA GLY A 98 -25.89 10.61 -15.53
C GLY A 98 -26.00 9.43 -16.49
N SER A 99 -24.87 8.90 -16.97
CA SER A 99 -24.88 7.80 -17.96
C SER A 99 -23.94 6.66 -17.58
N PHE A 100 -22.65 6.94 -17.36
CA PHE A 100 -21.67 5.88 -17.09
C PHE A 100 -21.99 5.13 -15.80
N LEU A 101 -22.09 5.83 -14.65
CA LEU A 101 -22.36 5.19 -13.36
C LEU A 101 -23.79 4.63 -13.22
N GLN A 102 -24.72 5.02 -14.10
CA GLN A 102 -26.07 4.45 -14.15
C GLN A 102 -26.14 3.15 -14.96
N SER A 103 -25.12 2.88 -15.78
CA SER A 103 -25.08 1.69 -16.61
C SER A 103 -24.76 0.47 -15.73
N PRO A 104 -25.53 -0.63 -15.79
CA PRO A 104 -25.32 -1.81 -14.94
C PRO A 104 -23.89 -2.38 -15.00
N GLU A 105 -23.22 -2.25 -16.15
CA GLU A 105 -21.84 -2.69 -16.33
C GLU A 105 -20.85 -1.90 -15.47
N TYR A 106 -21.06 -0.60 -15.27
CA TYR A 106 -20.11 0.31 -14.62
C TYR A 106 -20.56 0.79 -13.23
N GLN A 107 -21.78 0.41 -12.80
CA GLN A 107 -22.36 0.85 -11.54
C GLN A 107 -21.46 0.58 -10.32
N HIS A 108 -20.69 -0.51 -10.36
CA HIS A 108 -19.75 -0.88 -9.29
C HIS A 108 -18.66 0.18 -9.03
N PHE A 109 -18.34 1.03 -10.01
CA PHE A 109 -17.40 2.14 -9.84
C PHE A 109 -17.97 3.32 -9.04
N THR A 110 -19.26 3.33 -8.72
CA THR A 110 -19.87 4.39 -7.89
C THR A 110 -19.18 4.49 -6.52
N GLU A 111 -18.78 3.36 -5.96
CA GLU A 111 -18.07 3.29 -4.67
C GLU A 111 -16.58 3.68 -4.77
N ASP A 112 -16.07 3.85 -5.99
CA ASP A 112 -14.67 4.22 -6.24
C ASP A 112 -14.50 5.74 -6.38
N ILE A 113 -15.58 6.51 -6.44
CA ILE A 113 -15.56 7.96 -6.68
C ILE A 113 -16.37 8.69 -5.60
N ILE A 114 -15.74 9.62 -4.90
CA ILE A 114 -16.41 10.43 -3.88
C ILE A 114 -16.73 11.80 -4.47
N PHE A 115 -18.03 12.10 -4.54
CA PHE A 115 -18.55 13.38 -5.01
C PHE A 115 -18.90 14.30 -3.84
N SER A 116 -18.66 15.59 -4.00
CA SER A 116 -19.20 16.66 -3.14
C SER A 116 -19.96 17.65 -3.98
N LYS A 117 -20.95 18.34 -3.39
CA LYS A 117 -21.53 19.54 -3.98
C LYS A 117 -20.83 20.77 -3.43
N ASP A 118 -20.66 21.80 -4.25
CA ASP A 118 -20.26 23.12 -3.79
C ASP A 118 -21.47 24.03 -3.50
N GLU A 119 -21.20 25.27 -3.09
CA GLU A 119 -22.22 26.29 -2.78
C GLU A 119 -23.13 26.64 -3.97
N ASN A 120 -22.68 26.36 -5.20
CA ASN A 120 -23.43 26.58 -6.42
C ASN A 120 -24.20 25.33 -6.87
N GLU A 121 -24.30 24.30 -6.02
CA GLU A 121 -24.89 22.99 -6.31
C GLU A 121 -24.18 22.21 -7.44
N GLU A 122 -22.95 22.59 -7.81
CA GLU A 122 -22.18 21.82 -8.79
C GLU A 122 -21.49 20.63 -8.12
N TYR A 123 -21.48 19.50 -8.83
CA TYR A 123 -20.76 18.32 -8.39
C TYR A 123 -19.27 18.47 -8.66
N ASN A 124 -18.46 18.06 -7.67
CA ASN A 124 -17.01 18.01 -7.70
C ASN A 124 -16.55 16.61 -7.26
N ILE A 125 -15.45 16.11 -7.84
CA ILE A 125 -14.81 14.86 -7.39
C ILE A 125 -13.75 15.23 -6.35
N ILE A 126 -13.99 14.88 -5.10
CA ILE A 126 -13.10 15.26 -3.99
C ILE A 126 -12.05 14.20 -3.68
N ALA A 127 -12.36 12.95 -3.98
CA ALA A 127 -11.45 11.82 -3.84
C ALA A 127 -11.90 10.70 -4.78
N SER A 128 -10.96 9.85 -5.16
CA SER A 128 -11.27 8.61 -5.87
C SER A 128 -10.26 7.52 -5.54
N ARG A 129 -10.59 6.29 -5.90
CA ARG A 129 -9.67 5.16 -5.80
C ARG A 129 -9.60 4.36 -7.09
N MET A 130 -8.49 3.69 -7.28
CA MET A 130 -8.29 2.68 -8.32
C MET A 130 -7.46 1.52 -7.76
N TYR A 131 -7.55 0.34 -8.36
CA TYR A 131 -6.79 -0.82 -7.92
C TYR A 131 -5.73 -1.18 -8.95
N LEU A 132 -4.50 -1.37 -8.49
CA LEU A 132 -3.38 -1.84 -9.29
C LEU A 132 -2.97 -3.23 -8.82
N VAL A 133 -2.69 -4.10 -9.78
CA VAL A 133 -2.16 -5.45 -9.57
C VAL A 133 -0.86 -5.56 -10.36
N ALA A 134 0.23 -5.96 -9.69
CA ALA A 134 1.52 -6.09 -10.36
C ALA A 134 1.46 -7.15 -11.47
N ARG A 135 2.14 -6.88 -12.59
CA ARG A 135 2.36 -7.85 -13.67
C ARG A 135 3.60 -8.69 -13.38
N THR A 136 3.69 -9.30 -12.21
CA THR A 136 4.86 -10.13 -11.87
C THR A 136 4.58 -11.59 -12.20
N THR A 137 5.51 -12.20 -12.95
CA THR A 137 5.49 -13.62 -13.30
C THR A 137 6.17 -14.51 -12.25
N GLU A 138 6.92 -13.94 -11.29
CA GLU A 138 7.72 -14.71 -10.33
C GLU A 138 7.69 -14.12 -8.91
N LYS A 139 6.62 -14.46 -8.17
CA LYS A 139 6.54 -14.58 -6.71
C LYS A 139 7.83 -14.28 -5.90
N THR A 140 7.91 -13.09 -5.32
CA THR A 140 8.60 -12.92 -4.03
C THR A 140 8.02 -11.76 -3.23
N ARG A 141 8.05 -11.89 -1.90
CA ARG A 141 7.66 -10.84 -0.95
C ARG A 141 8.49 -9.57 -1.17
N GLU A 142 9.75 -9.79 -1.53
CA GLU A 142 10.77 -8.80 -1.85
C GLU A 142 10.37 -7.96 -3.06
N GLU A 143 9.79 -8.57 -4.10
CA GLU A 143 9.30 -7.83 -5.28
C GLU A 143 8.14 -6.89 -4.92
N VAL A 144 7.23 -7.32 -4.04
CA VAL A 144 6.13 -6.46 -3.58
C VAL A 144 6.68 -5.26 -2.81
N VAL A 145 7.67 -5.49 -1.92
CA VAL A 145 8.34 -4.41 -1.20
C VAL A 145 9.06 -3.48 -2.17
N GLU A 146 9.79 -4.02 -3.14
CA GLU A 146 10.49 -3.23 -4.16
C GLU A 146 9.51 -2.40 -5.01
N LEU A 147 8.38 -2.97 -5.41
CA LEU A 147 7.34 -2.25 -6.14
C LEU A 147 6.77 -1.09 -5.32
N LEU A 148 6.56 -1.28 -4.01
CA LEU A 148 6.11 -0.20 -3.13
C LEU A 148 7.16 0.88 -2.94
N GLU A 149 8.42 0.48 -2.79
CA GLU A 149 9.55 1.40 -2.74
C GLU A 149 9.70 2.19 -4.05
N ARG A 150 9.33 1.64 -5.20
CA ARG A 150 9.28 2.38 -6.48
C ARG A 150 8.08 3.31 -6.59
N LEU A 151 6.94 2.97 -5.98
CA LEU A 151 5.75 3.81 -5.98
C LEU A 151 5.87 5.02 -5.02
N ARG A 152 6.63 4.88 -3.93
CA ARG A 152 6.87 5.95 -2.97
C ARG A 152 7.53 7.21 -3.55
N PRO A 153 8.62 7.17 -4.34
CA PRO A 153 9.17 8.37 -4.97
C PRO A 153 8.22 8.92 -6.03
N LEU A 154 7.45 8.07 -6.72
CA LEU A 154 6.44 8.53 -7.68
C LEU A 154 5.29 9.29 -7.01
N SER A 155 4.95 8.97 -5.75
CA SER A 155 3.99 9.77 -4.98
C SER A 155 4.55 11.12 -4.52
N LEU A 156 5.88 11.25 -4.44
CA LEU A 156 6.55 12.48 -4.02
C LEU A 156 6.86 13.41 -5.20
N ILE A 157 7.07 12.86 -6.40
CA ILE A 157 7.47 13.62 -7.60
C ILE A 157 6.25 14.11 -8.40
N ASN A 158 5.14 13.36 -8.39
CA ASN A 158 3.97 13.74 -9.17
C ASN A 158 3.14 14.83 -8.48
N SER A 159 2.48 15.66 -9.28
CA SER A 159 1.53 16.68 -8.81
C SER A 159 0.28 16.10 -8.13
N ILE A 160 0.07 14.79 -8.26
CA ILE A 160 -1.10 14.07 -7.75
C ILE A 160 -0.73 13.46 -6.40
N LYS A 161 -1.41 13.90 -5.35
CA LYS A 161 -1.26 13.31 -4.02
C LYS A 161 -2.15 12.10 -3.89
N PHE A 162 -1.53 10.97 -3.59
CA PHE A 162 -2.22 9.70 -3.41
C PHE A 162 -1.56 8.86 -2.31
N ILE A 163 -2.30 7.88 -1.80
CA ILE A 163 -1.82 6.86 -0.87
C ILE A 163 -1.95 5.50 -1.55
N SER A 164 -0.88 4.70 -1.52
CA SER A 164 -0.94 3.28 -1.86
C SER A 164 -1.22 2.46 -0.60
N PHE A 165 -2.27 1.64 -0.60
CA PHE A 165 -2.67 0.86 0.56
C PHE A 165 -3.01 -0.59 0.19
N ASN A 166 -2.53 -1.51 1.01
CA ASN A 166 -2.96 -2.89 1.07
C ASN A 166 -3.02 -3.29 2.56
N PRO A 167 -4.07 -3.99 3.03
CA PRO A 167 -4.20 -4.37 4.45
C PRO A 167 -2.99 -5.14 5.01
N THR A 168 -2.27 -5.89 4.16
CA THR A 168 -1.07 -6.63 4.55
C THR A 168 0.11 -5.72 4.91
N PHE A 169 0.16 -4.47 4.41
CA PHE A 169 1.29 -3.56 4.66
C PHE A 169 1.47 -3.22 6.14
N VAL A 170 0.38 -3.15 6.91
CA VAL A 170 0.45 -2.91 8.37
C VAL A 170 1.27 -3.99 9.08
N PHE A 171 1.24 -5.23 8.57
CA PHE A 171 2.06 -6.32 9.10
C PHE A 171 3.48 -6.26 8.53
N MET A 172 3.65 -5.87 7.26
CA MET A 172 4.96 -5.76 6.60
C MET A 172 5.86 -4.69 7.25
N ASP A 173 5.30 -3.56 7.64
CA ASP A 173 6.03 -2.41 8.18
C ASP A 173 6.74 -2.74 9.51
N ARG A 174 6.13 -3.59 10.34
CA ARG A 174 6.75 -4.10 11.58
C ARG A 174 7.99 -4.96 11.31
N TYR A 175 8.06 -5.62 10.15
CA TYR A 175 9.23 -6.44 9.81
C TYR A 175 10.43 -5.57 9.45
N SER A 176 10.24 -4.41 8.82
CA SER A 176 11.35 -3.51 8.47
C SER A 176 12.17 -3.08 9.69
N SER A 177 11.58 -3.09 10.89
CA SER A 177 12.25 -2.76 12.15
C SER A 177 12.53 -3.98 13.04
N SER A 178 12.19 -5.19 12.59
CA SER A 178 12.22 -6.40 13.44
C SER A 178 13.62 -6.85 13.82
N VAL A 179 14.66 -6.45 13.09
CA VAL A 179 16.06 -6.77 13.42
C VAL A 179 16.71 -5.63 14.20
N VAL A 180 16.48 -4.39 13.78
CA VAL A 180 17.13 -3.20 14.35
C VAL A 180 16.58 -2.88 15.74
N SER A 181 15.27 -2.99 15.95
CA SER A 181 14.64 -2.61 17.21
C SER A 181 15.08 -3.50 18.39
N PRO A 182 15.11 -4.85 18.28
CA PRO A 182 15.67 -5.71 19.34
C PRO A 182 17.15 -5.46 19.62
N LEU A 183 17.95 -5.19 18.58
CA LEU A 183 19.38 -4.90 18.73
C LEU A 183 19.59 -3.60 19.55
N LEU A 184 18.89 -2.53 19.18
CA LEU A 184 18.96 -1.26 19.88
C LEU A 184 18.44 -1.38 21.32
N THR A 185 17.29 -2.02 21.52
CA THR A 185 16.74 -2.20 22.87
C THR A 185 17.66 -3.03 23.75
N SER A 186 18.24 -4.12 23.23
CA SER A 186 19.27 -4.89 23.95
C SER A 186 20.49 -4.05 24.31
N ALA A 187 20.99 -3.22 23.38
CA ALA A 187 22.12 -2.34 23.65
C ALA A 187 21.80 -1.29 24.73
N PHE A 188 20.61 -0.68 24.68
CA PHE A 188 20.15 0.24 25.71
C PHE A 188 19.99 -0.44 27.07
N SER A 189 19.49 -1.68 27.11
CA SER A 189 19.39 -2.45 28.35
C SER A 189 20.77 -2.72 28.96
N VAL A 190 21.75 -3.15 28.15
CA VAL A 190 23.13 -3.37 28.61
C VAL A 190 23.76 -2.08 29.13
N LEU A 191 23.57 -0.96 28.42
CA LEU A 191 24.07 0.35 28.86
C LEU A 191 23.43 0.79 30.18
N THR A 192 22.11 0.58 30.33
CA THR A 192 21.37 0.92 31.55
C THR A 192 21.87 0.11 32.74
N ILE A 193 22.07 -1.20 32.55
CA ILE A 193 22.64 -2.08 33.57
C ILE A 193 24.05 -1.62 33.93
N LEU A 194 24.91 -1.30 32.95
CA LEU A 194 26.26 -0.81 33.18
C LEU A 194 26.27 0.44 34.06
N ILE A 195 25.41 1.43 33.75
CA ILE A 195 25.31 2.67 34.53
C ILE A 195 24.87 2.36 35.96
N LEU A 196 23.82 1.55 36.15
CA LEU A 196 23.32 1.18 37.47
C LEU A 196 24.38 0.43 38.29
N THR A 197 25.04 -0.56 37.69
CA THR A 197 26.08 -1.36 38.38
C THR A 197 27.33 -0.57 38.67
N PHE A 198 27.68 0.44 37.85
CA PHE A 198 28.80 1.32 38.09
C PHE A 198 28.63 2.13 39.38
N PHE A 199 27.40 2.57 39.68
CA PHE A 199 27.10 3.24 40.95
C PHE A 199 26.98 2.27 42.14
N LEU A 200 26.57 1.01 41.90
CA LEU A 200 26.27 0.04 42.96
C LEU A 200 27.49 -0.81 43.40
N VAL A 201 28.43 -1.08 42.50
CA VAL A 201 29.59 -1.96 42.73
C VAL A 201 30.87 -1.14 42.65
N VAL A 202 31.64 -1.11 43.74
CA VAL A 202 32.86 -0.30 43.88
C VAL A 202 34.01 -0.77 42.96
N ASN A 203 33.93 -2.00 42.40
CA ASN A 203 34.98 -2.58 41.56
C ASN A 203 34.61 -2.63 40.06
N PRO A 204 35.28 -1.85 39.18
CA PRO A 204 34.97 -1.78 37.75
C PRO A 204 35.23 -3.10 36.98
N LEU A 205 36.15 -3.95 37.45
CA LEU A 205 36.44 -5.23 36.81
C LEU A 205 35.31 -6.25 36.99
N GLY A 206 34.60 -6.19 38.13
CA GLY A 206 33.44 -7.04 38.40
C GLY A 206 32.28 -6.73 37.46
N ASN A 207 32.03 -5.45 37.19
CA ASN A 207 30.97 -5.01 36.28
C ASN A 207 31.23 -5.43 34.82
N PHE A 208 32.49 -5.33 34.36
CA PHE A 208 32.83 -5.79 33.01
C PHE A 208 32.60 -7.31 32.86
N TRP A 209 32.97 -8.08 33.89
CA TRP A 209 32.77 -9.53 33.89
C TRP A 209 31.27 -9.89 33.84
N LEU A 210 30.44 -9.20 34.64
CA LEU A 210 29.00 -9.39 34.71
C LEU A 210 28.26 -9.11 33.39
N ILE A 211 28.82 -8.25 32.55
CA ILE A 211 28.25 -7.90 31.23
C ILE A 211 28.70 -8.91 30.15
N LEU A 212 29.88 -9.51 30.31
CA LEU A 212 30.44 -10.44 29.34
C LEU A 212 29.71 -11.80 29.35
N THR A 213 29.24 -12.22 30.53
CA THR A 213 28.41 -13.43 30.73
C THR A 213 26.93 -13.15 30.60
#